data_AF-A0A2P7TKI3-F1
#
_entry.id   AF-A0A2P7TKI3-F1
#
_cell.length_a   1.000
_cell.length_b   1.000
_cell.length_c   1.000
_cell.angle_alpha   90.00
_cell.angle_beta   90.00
_cell.angle_gamma   90.00
#
_symmetry.space_group_name_H-M   'P 1'
#
loop_
_entity.id
_entity.type
_entity.pdbx_description
1 polymer ?
#
loop_
_entity_poly.entity_id
_entity_poly.type
_entity_poly.pdbx_seq_one_letter_code
_entity_poly.pdbx_strand_id
1 'polypeptide(L)'
;MNTTIKAVFALDNTQDKSSGQHHIYPPQNEATPANRLFIVSAGIGLEEHTHTMATIANNTFVRLLTGSARLKTERLGQVLINDALRHAEREAQKYLNQYPRLAGVYGVVALSHFNADGSITLAWVGNCRAYHIRQGRILYQTEDHVANMMMQDRVMTVPRGINGTEPAWASVSTITNIQAGDLLLLCTPAVVTATSEEQLAEICTQATDAQALYQSIAAKLQTAAEPEAALFVVQIENSVLANAKGNLQHANNNLSSYADLFHQSTQSKTMGVGRDAMLKAGIVLTALLVLAASSYLLYRYFSNQPKRMVNNLISEAQALASEGNYVKAITDLEKALSIETSDTEALSTAQYMLQKMRQSIVVTQGDSLFDAGEFFEAKTIYERAYTMDTDNADVQNKVNQIKKLIDDEKKTRLKKADSLYTAKDYASARNALLEALFYDQNNKRILEKINECNARLKEDTLSAANAVKRATSYVRSLKDTLK
;
A
#
# COMPACT_ATOMS: atom_id res chain seq x y z
N MET A 1 -20.84 -26.66 -10.12
CA MET A 1 -19.84 -27.14 -11.10
C MET A 1 -18.75 -26.08 -11.12
N ASN A 2 -17.50 -26.45 -10.86
CA ASN A 2 -16.46 -25.48 -10.49
C ASN A 2 -15.33 -25.54 -11.53
N THR A 3 -14.56 -24.46 -11.66
CA THR A 3 -13.27 -24.50 -12.36
C THR A 3 -12.35 -25.49 -11.65
N THR A 4 -11.78 -26.44 -12.39
CA THR A 4 -10.90 -27.52 -11.88
C THR A 4 -9.45 -27.27 -12.26
N ILE A 5 -8.54 -27.81 -11.46
CA ILE A 5 -7.10 -27.65 -11.60
C ILE A 5 -6.55 -28.98 -12.11
N LYS A 6 -5.69 -28.92 -13.13
CA LYS A 6 -4.98 -30.07 -13.68
C LYS A 6 -3.73 -30.39 -12.86
N ALA A 7 -2.94 -29.37 -12.59
CA ALA A 7 -1.64 -29.49 -11.94
C ALA A 7 -1.34 -28.22 -11.13
N VAL A 8 -0.61 -28.40 -10.03
CA VAL A 8 -0.05 -27.33 -9.20
C VAL A 8 1.42 -27.62 -9.00
N PHE A 9 2.26 -26.62 -9.23
CA PHE A 9 3.67 -26.64 -8.87
C PHE A 9 3.92 -25.50 -7.88
N ALA A 10 4.62 -25.81 -6.79
CA ALA A 10 4.92 -24.87 -5.73
C ALA A 10 6.42 -24.88 -5.46
N LEU A 11 6.97 -23.71 -5.18
CA LEU A 11 8.34 -23.57 -4.70
C LEU A 11 8.33 -22.60 -3.52
N ASP A 12 8.97 -23.03 -2.45
CA ASP A 12 9.34 -22.23 -1.28
C ASP A 12 10.69 -22.76 -0.81
N ASN A 13 11.75 -22.16 -1.34
CA ASN A 13 13.15 -22.57 -1.12
C ASN A 13 13.81 -21.83 0.04
N THR A 14 13.01 -21.29 0.95
CA THR A 14 13.45 -20.81 2.26
C THR A 14 14.28 -21.88 2.97
N GLN A 15 15.53 -21.56 3.33
CA GLN A 15 16.44 -22.54 3.95
C GLN A 15 16.05 -22.85 5.40
N ASP A 16 15.72 -21.83 6.19
CA ASP A 16 15.24 -21.96 7.56
C ASP A 16 13.82 -21.40 7.68
N LYS A 17 12.85 -22.28 7.95
CA LYS A 17 11.44 -21.90 8.08
C LYS A 17 11.18 -20.97 9.27
N SER A 18 12.08 -20.91 10.25
CA SER A 18 12.01 -20.02 11.41
C SER A 18 12.57 -18.61 11.16
N SER A 19 13.20 -18.38 9.99
CA SER A 19 13.73 -17.08 9.58
C SER A 19 13.39 -16.70 8.13
N GLY A 20 12.46 -17.43 7.51
CA GLY A 20 12.14 -17.27 6.09
C GLY A 20 11.49 -15.96 5.72
N GLN A 21 12.01 -15.27 4.72
CA GLN A 21 11.43 -14.00 4.27
C GLN A 21 10.19 -14.19 3.40
N HIS A 22 9.82 -15.43 3.10
CA HIS A 22 8.67 -15.78 2.27
C HIS A 22 7.88 -16.93 2.87
N HIS A 23 6.57 -16.92 2.64
CA HIS A 23 5.69 -18.02 3.00
C HIS A 23 4.64 -18.26 1.93
N ILE A 24 4.25 -19.52 1.81
CA ILE A 24 3.17 -19.96 0.93
C ILE A 24 2.09 -20.72 1.68
N TYR A 25 0.88 -20.68 1.14
CA TYR A 25 -0.21 -21.55 1.53
C TYR A 25 -0.93 -22.08 0.28
N PRO A 26 -1.27 -23.38 0.20
CA PRO A 26 -0.84 -24.45 1.09
C PRO A 26 0.69 -24.62 1.11
N PRO A 27 1.28 -25.26 2.14
CA PRO A 27 2.71 -25.62 2.11
C PRO A 27 3.07 -26.40 0.83
N GLN A 28 4.32 -26.29 0.37
CA GLN A 28 4.78 -26.87 -0.91
C GLN A 28 4.46 -28.37 -1.04
N ASN A 29 4.63 -29.13 0.04
CA ASN A 29 4.37 -30.57 0.13
C ASN A 29 2.87 -30.93 0.24
N GLU A 30 2.01 -29.95 0.48
CA GLU A 30 0.55 -30.10 0.63
C GLU A 30 -0.22 -29.45 -0.53
N ALA A 31 0.48 -28.83 -1.48
CA ALA A 31 -0.10 -28.21 -2.65
C ALA A 31 -0.59 -29.28 -3.64
N THR A 32 -1.91 -29.33 -3.85
CA THR A 32 -2.58 -30.30 -4.71
C THR A 32 -3.62 -29.61 -5.61
N PRO A 33 -4.05 -30.26 -6.70
CA PRO A 33 -5.18 -29.79 -7.50
C PRO A 33 -6.52 -29.67 -6.76
N ALA A 34 -6.64 -30.25 -5.56
CA ALA A 34 -7.84 -30.12 -4.74
C ALA A 34 -7.91 -28.79 -3.96
N ASN A 35 -6.77 -28.10 -3.78
CA ASN A 35 -6.73 -26.83 -3.09
C ASN A 35 -7.46 -25.74 -3.89
N ARG A 36 -8.14 -24.83 -3.17
CA ARG A 36 -8.93 -23.74 -3.75
C ARG A 36 -8.37 -22.36 -3.43
N LEU A 37 -7.41 -22.27 -2.52
CA LEU A 37 -6.78 -21.05 -2.06
C LEU A 37 -5.27 -21.23 -2.18
N PHE A 38 -4.62 -20.30 -2.88
CA PHE A 38 -3.16 -20.23 -2.99
C PHE A 38 -2.72 -18.83 -2.57
N ILE A 39 -1.75 -18.73 -1.67
CA ILE A 39 -1.23 -17.47 -1.13
C ILE A 39 0.29 -17.52 -1.23
N VAL A 40 0.89 -16.44 -1.72
CA VAL A 40 2.32 -16.16 -1.60
C VAL A 40 2.49 -14.87 -0.81
N SER A 41 3.50 -14.81 0.04
CA SER A 41 3.78 -13.62 0.85
C SER A 41 5.28 -13.44 1.04
N ALA A 42 5.69 -12.20 1.28
CA ALA A 42 7.06 -11.84 1.54
C ALA A 42 7.15 -10.75 2.60
N GLY A 43 8.24 -10.75 3.35
CA GLY A 43 8.70 -9.62 4.13
C GLY A 43 9.74 -8.84 3.34
N ILE A 44 9.67 -7.52 3.37
CA ILE A 44 10.61 -6.62 2.68
C ILE A 44 11.18 -5.67 3.73
N GLY A 45 12.50 -5.46 3.67
CA GLY A 45 13.25 -4.63 4.62
C GLY A 45 14.71 -5.10 4.73
N LEU A 46 15.53 -4.36 5.47
CA LEU A 46 16.98 -4.61 5.59
C LEU A 46 17.39 -5.32 6.89
N GLU A 47 16.43 -5.85 7.67
CA GLU A 47 16.65 -6.32 9.04
C GLU A 47 16.09 -7.74 9.32
N GLU A 48 16.48 -8.32 10.48
CA GLU A 48 16.01 -9.62 11.03
C GLU A 48 14.48 -9.73 11.20
N HIS A 49 13.75 -8.63 10.99
CA HIS A 49 12.31 -8.51 11.22
C HIS A 49 11.45 -8.82 9.99
N THR A 50 12.06 -8.95 8.80
CA THR A 50 11.34 -9.26 7.54
C THR A 50 10.59 -10.59 7.62
N HIS A 51 11.20 -11.63 8.18
CA HIS A 51 10.55 -12.92 8.41
C HIS A 51 9.23 -12.79 9.21
N THR A 52 9.25 -11.97 10.26
CA THR A 52 8.05 -11.79 11.09
C THR A 52 6.94 -11.08 10.32
N MET A 53 7.29 -10.10 9.48
CA MET A 53 6.31 -9.43 8.62
C MET A 53 5.74 -10.35 7.54
N ALA A 54 6.55 -11.22 6.96
CA ALA A 54 6.09 -12.29 6.06
C ALA A 54 5.11 -13.22 6.79
N THR A 55 5.46 -13.64 8.01
CA THR A 55 4.65 -14.52 8.86
C THR A 55 3.29 -13.89 9.20
N ILE A 56 3.30 -12.62 9.62
CA ILE A 56 2.08 -11.87 9.95
C ILE A 56 1.17 -11.78 8.71
N ALA A 57 1.71 -11.42 7.55
CA ALA A 57 0.97 -11.32 6.30
C ALA A 57 0.34 -12.68 5.94
N ASN A 58 1.14 -13.74 5.89
CA ASN A 58 0.67 -15.07 5.51
C ASN A 58 -0.36 -15.62 6.49
N ASN A 59 0.01 -15.74 7.77
CA ASN A 59 -0.79 -16.48 8.74
C ASN A 59 -2.11 -15.78 9.03
N THR A 60 -2.15 -14.45 8.96
CA THR A 60 -3.40 -13.72 9.13
C THR A 60 -4.37 -13.98 8.00
N PHE A 61 -3.91 -13.91 6.74
CA PHE A 61 -4.74 -14.21 5.57
C PHE A 61 -5.17 -15.68 5.55
N VAL A 62 -4.25 -16.61 5.79
CA VAL A 62 -4.56 -18.05 5.88
C VAL A 62 -5.63 -18.31 6.93
N ARG A 63 -5.43 -17.84 8.17
CA ARG A 63 -6.35 -18.08 9.28
C ARG A 63 -7.76 -17.57 8.98
N LEU A 64 -7.86 -16.34 8.48
CA LEU A 64 -9.16 -15.70 8.24
C LEU A 64 -9.88 -16.28 7.03
N LEU A 65 -9.17 -16.59 5.96
CA LEU A 65 -9.77 -17.14 4.75
C LEU A 65 -10.15 -18.61 4.94
N THR A 66 -9.26 -19.46 5.45
CA THR A 66 -9.56 -20.89 5.66
C THR A 66 -10.64 -21.11 6.74
N GLY A 67 -10.70 -20.23 7.75
CA GLY A 67 -11.75 -20.26 8.77
C GLY A 67 -13.11 -19.71 8.31
N SER A 68 -13.18 -19.07 7.14
CA SER A 68 -14.41 -18.42 6.67
C SER A 68 -15.35 -19.42 5.98
N ALA A 69 -16.49 -19.70 6.61
CA ALA A 69 -17.55 -20.51 6.00
C ALA A 69 -18.09 -19.88 4.69
N ARG A 70 -18.00 -18.55 4.56
CA ARG A 70 -18.47 -17.80 3.37
C ARG A 70 -17.72 -18.20 2.11
N LEU A 71 -16.45 -18.58 2.19
CA LEU A 71 -15.67 -19.01 1.00
C LEU A 71 -16.19 -20.30 0.36
N LYS A 72 -16.97 -21.09 1.09
CA LYS A 72 -17.57 -22.32 0.55
C LYS A 72 -18.77 -22.05 -0.35
N THR A 73 -19.42 -20.90 -0.19
CA THR A 73 -20.70 -20.59 -0.83
C THR A 73 -20.68 -19.29 -1.63
N GLU A 74 -19.79 -18.36 -1.30
CA GLU A 74 -19.71 -17.02 -1.88
C GLU A 74 -18.36 -16.79 -2.57
N ARG A 75 -18.35 -15.82 -3.49
CA ARG A 75 -17.13 -15.33 -4.12
C ARG A 75 -16.28 -14.57 -3.10
N LEU A 76 -14.97 -14.83 -3.09
CA LEU A 76 -14.04 -13.98 -2.34
C LEU A 76 -14.03 -12.58 -2.97
N GLY A 77 -14.45 -11.57 -2.19
CA GLY A 77 -14.58 -10.19 -2.63
C GLY A 77 -13.86 -9.20 -1.72
N GLN A 78 -13.90 -7.93 -2.11
CA GLN A 78 -13.19 -6.81 -1.47
C GLN A 78 -13.39 -6.72 0.05
N VAL A 79 -14.61 -7.01 0.54
CA VAL A 79 -14.94 -6.90 1.97
C VAL A 79 -14.13 -7.88 2.82
N LEU A 80 -14.09 -9.16 2.45
CA LEU A 80 -13.32 -10.18 3.20
C LEU A 80 -11.82 -9.93 3.11
N ILE A 81 -11.35 -9.50 1.94
CA ILE A 81 -9.94 -9.17 1.72
C ILE A 81 -9.53 -7.96 2.57
N ASN A 82 -10.33 -6.90 2.60
CA ASN A 82 -10.06 -5.72 3.43
C ASN A 82 -10.13 -6.03 4.92
N ASP A 83 -11.02 -6.95 5.34
CA ASP A 83 -11.05 -7.40 6.72
C ASP A 83 -9.79 -8.18 7.10
N ALA A 84 -9.31 -9.08 6.21
CA ALA A 84 -8.04 -9.77 6.40
C ALA A 84 -6.85 -8.81 6.46
N LEU A 85 -6.81 -7.82 5.58
CA LEU A 85 -5.79 -6.77 5.59
C LEU A 85 -5.81 -5.99 6.92
N ARG A 86 -6.98 -5.53 7.38
CA ARG A 86 -7.09 -4.78 8.66
C ARG A 86 -6.60 -5.58 9.85
N HIS A 87 -6.84 -6.89 9.86
CA HIS A 87 -6.28 -7.76 10.90
C HIS A 87 -4.76 -7.87 10.78
N ALA A 88 -4.23 -8.03 9.57
CA ALA A 88 -2.79 -8.11 9.34
C ALA A 88 -2.09 -6.79 9.75
N GLU A 89 -2.68 -5.63 9.43
CA GLU A 89 -2.19 -4.31 9.84
C GLU A 89 -2.19 -4.15 11.37
N ARG A 90 -3.22 -4.64 12.07
CA ARG A 90 -3.23 -4.60 13.54
C ARG A 90 -2.13 -5.46 14.16
N GLU A 91 -1.90 -6.66 13.63
CA GLU A 91 -0.83 -7.54 14.11
C GLU A 91 0.56 -6.96 13.77
N ALA A 92 0.72 -6.39 12.58
CA ALA A 92 1.91 -5.65 12.18
C ALA A 92 2.20 -4.47 13.11
N GLN A 93 1.18 -3.63 13.38
CA GLN A 93 1.32 -2.48 14.29
C GLN A 93 1.72 -2.92 15.70
N LYS A 94 1.09 -3.97 16.24
CA LYS A 94 1.45 -4.51 17.55
C LYS A 94 2.91 -4.94 17.60
N TYR A 95 3.39 -5.60 16.55
CA TYR A 95 4.77 -6.04 16.46
C TYR A 95 5.73 -4.84 16.36
N LEU A 96 5.49 -3.91 15.43
CA LEU A 96 6.35 -2.76 15.21
C LEU A 96 6.38 -1.78 16.39
N ASN A 97 5.31 -1.70 17.18
CA ASN A 97 5.31 -0.94 18.45
C ASN A 97 6.33 -1.45 19.46
N GLN A 98 6.74 -2.72 19.40
CA GLN A 98 7.79 -3.28 20.26
C GLN A 98 9.19 -2.85 19.80
N TYR A 99 9.32 -2.34 18.58
CA TYR A 99 10.58 -1.95 17.96
C TYR A 99 10.48 -0.56 17.30
N PRO A 100 10.39 0.53 18.08
CA PRO A 100 10.09 1.88 17.57
C PRO A 100 11.15 2.49 16.63
N ARG A 101 12.27 1.79 16.42
CA ARG A 101 13.35 2.20 15.51
C ARG A 101 13.33 1.46 14.17
N LEU A 102 12.44 0.47 14.00
CA LEU A 102 12.26 -0.21 12.72
C LEU A 102 11.58 0.73 11.74
N ALA A 103 12.28 1.03 10.65
CA ALA A 103 11.76 1.80 9.53
C ALA A 103 11.91 1.00 8.25
N GLY A 104 10.89 1.05 7.38
CA GLY A 104 10.95 0.41 6.07
C GLY A 104 10.87 -1.12 6.08
N VAL A 105 10.24 -1.72 7.09
CA VAL A 105 9.92 -3.17 7.11
C VAL A 105 8.42 -3.36 6.91
N TYR A 106 8.03 -4.19 5.94
CA TYR A 106 6.63 -4.42 5.58
C TYR A 106 6.40 -5.82 5.03
N GLY A 107 5.17 -6.31 5.18
CA GLY A 107 4.69 -7.55 4.57
C GLY A 107 3.98 -7.28 3.26
N VAL A 108 4.13 -8.16 2.28
CA VAL A 108 3.41 -8.12 1.01
C VAL A 108 2.78 -9.49 0.74
N VAL A 109 1.67 -9.51 0.01
CA VAL A 109 0.90 -10.74 -0.22
C VAL A 109 0.20 -10.71 -1.58
N ALA A 110 0.15 -11.85 -2.27
CA ALA A 110 -0.75 -12.08 -3.39
C ALA A 110 -1.43 -13.44 -3.20
N LEU A 111 -2.68 -13.54 -3.61
CA LEU A 111 -3.46 -14.77 -3.50
C LEU A 111 -4.39 -14.99 -4.67
N SER A 112 -4.75 -16.25 -4.86
CA SER A 112 -5.81 -16.68 -5.75
C SER A 112 -6.80 -17.58 -5.01
N HIS A 113 -8.09 -17.36 -5.26
CA HIS A 113 -9.16 -18.21 -4.74
C HIS A 113 -10.09 -18.66 -5.88
N PHE A 114 -10.27 -19.97 -6.00
CA PHE A 114 -11.16 -20.58 -6.97
C PHE A 114 -12.56 -20.69 -6.38
N ASN A 115 -13.45 -19.78 -6.80
CA ASN A 115 -14.77 -19.60 -6.20
C ASN A 115 -15.76 -20.72 -6.57
N ALA A 116 -16.83 -20.83 -5.78
CA ALA A 116 -17.89 -21.82 -6.00
C ALA A 116 -18.69 -21.58 -7.30
N ASP A 117 -18.74 -20.34 -7.78
CA ASP A 117 -19.37 -19.96 -9.06
C ASP A 117 -18.49 -20.24 -10.29
N GLY A 118 -17.28 -20.78 -10.08
CA GLY A 118 -16.31 -21.06 -11.13
C GLY A 118 -15.37 -19.91 -11.49
N SER A 119 -15.59 -18.69 -11.00
CA SER A 119 -14.64 -17.59 -11.18
C SER A 119 -13.37 -17.79 -10.35
N ILE A 120 -12.32 -17.05 -10.66
CA ILE A 120 -11.09 -17.01 -9.86
C ILE A 120 -10.90 -15.58 -9.35
N THR A 121 -10.83 -15.42 -8.04
CA THR A 121 -10.46 -14.14 -7.41
C THR A 121 -8.95 -14.07 -7.29
N LEU A 122 -8.36 -12.98 -7.77
CA LEU A 122 -7.01 -12.57 -7.41
C LEU A 122 -7.09 -11.43 -6.40
N ALA A 123 -6.26 -11.45 -5.37
CA ALA A 123 -6.14 -10.32 -4.44
C ALA A 123 -4.69 -10.11 -4.02
N TRP A 124 -4.26 -8.86 -3.84
CA TRP A 124 -2.88 -8.56 -3.49
C TRP A 124 -2.71 -7.25 -2.73
N VAL A 125 -1.60 -7.15 -2.01
CA VAL A 125 -1.10 -5.97 -1.27
C VAL A 125 0.41 -5.91 -1.48
N GLY A 126 0.92 -4.74 -1.87
CA GLY A 126 2.34 -4.56 -2.20
C GLY A 126 2.67 -5.03 -3.62
N ASN A 127 3.82 -5.70 -3.77
CA ASN A 127 4.39 -6.10 -5.05
C ASN A 127 4.62 -7.61 -5.19
N CYS A 128 3.96 -8.44 -4.38
CA CYS A 128 3.71 -9.83 -4.78
C CYS A 128 2.77 -9.80 -6.00
N ARG A 129 3.02 -10.66 -6.99
CA ARG A 129 2.31 -10.58 -8.26
C ARG A 129 1.53 -11.84 -8.59
N ALA A 130 0.48 -11.67 -9.38
CA ALA A 130 -0.22 -12.75 -10.04
C ALA A 130 -0.37 -12.49 -11.54
N TYR A 131 -0.23 -13.55 -12.33
CA TYR A 131 -0.35 -13.53 -13.79
C TYR A 131 -1.37 -14.56 -14.24
N HIS A 132 -2.21 -14.20 -15.22
CA HIS A 132 -3.07 -15.12 -15.97
C HIS A 132 -2.55 -15.24 -17.39
N ILE A 133 -2.19 -16.45 -17.80
CA ILE A 133 -1.50 -16.72 -19.05
C ILE A 133 -2.31 -17.72 -19.86
N ARG A 134 -2.44 -17.47 -21.17
CA ARG A 134 -3.09 -18.37 -22.13
C ARG A 134 -2.29 -18.41 -23.42
N GLN A 135 -1.89 -19.61 -23.85
CA GLN A 135 -1.25 -19.85 -25.15
C GLN A 135 -0.12 -18.84 -25.46
N GLY A 136 0.77 -18.63 -24.49
CA GLY A 136 1.90 -17.71 -24.65
C GLY A 136 1.55 -16.23 -24.62
N ARG A 137 0.39 -15.84 -24.05
CA ARG A 137 0.00 -14.44 -23.83
C ARG A 137 -0.36 -14.21 -22.37
N ILE A 138 0.17 -13.14 -21.79
CA ILE A 138 -0.28 -12.63 -20.49
C ILE A 138 -1.60 -11.90 -20.71
N LEU A 139 -2.69 -12.49 -20.22
CA LEU A 139 -4.03 -11.91 -20.30
C LEU A 139 -4.29 -10.91 -19.16
N TYR A 140 -3.67 -11.15 -18.02
CA TYR A 140 -3.77 -10.28 -16.84
C TYR A 140 -2.50 -10.36 -16.02
N GLN A 141 -2.11 -9.22 -15.45
CA GLN A 141 -1.03 -9.07 -14.49
C GLN A 141 -1.50 -8.09 -13.41
N THR A 142 -1.19 -8.39 -12.16
CA THR A 142 -1.44 -7.46 -11.04
C THR A 142 -0.52 -6.26 -11.08
N GLU A 143 -1.02 -5.09 -10.66
CA GLU A 143 -0.24 -3.86 -10.57
C GLU A 143 0.45 -3.75 -9.20
N ASP A 144 1.73 -3.43 -9.18
CA ASP A 144 2.44 -3.23 -7.92
C ASP A 144 1.86 -2.03 -7.15
N HIS A 145 1.51 -2.23 -5.88
CA HIS A 145 1.21 -1.12 -5.00
C HIS A 145 2.53 -0.49 -4.54
N VAL A 146 2.77 0.75 -4.92
CA VAL A 146 3.98 1.49 -4.56
C VAL A 146 3.67 2.76 -3.77
N ALA A 147 4.63 3.19 -2.97
CA ALA A 147 4.65 4.45 -2.25
C ALA A 147 6.05 5.07 -2.38
N ASN A 148 6.11 6.40 -2.28
CA ASN A 148 7.37 7.11 -2.22
C ASN A 148 7.76 7.27 -0.75
N MET A 149 8.88 6.68 -0.36
CA MET A 149 9.41 6.75 1.01
C MET A 149 10.75 7.49 1.00
N MET A 150 10.92 8.35 2.01
CA MET A 150 12.16 9.07 2.23
C MET A 150 13.16 8.16 2.96
N MET A 151 14.25 7.75 2.30
CA MET A 151 15.35 6.99 2.92
C MET A 151 16.66 7.72 2.70
N GLN A 152 17.38 8.07 3.77
CA GLN A 152 18.72 8.68 3.72
C GLN A 152 18.81 9.87 2.73
N ASP A 153 17.90 10.83 2.88
CA ASP A 153 17.83 12.04 2.03
C ASP A 153 17.58 11.79 0.53
N ARG A 154 17.13 10.58 0.14
CA ARG A 154 16.58 10.28 -1.19
C ARG A 154 15.14 9.75 -1.16
N VAL A 155 14.33 10.16 -2.14
CA VAL A 155 12.99 9.60 -2.34
C VAL A 155 13.16 8.28 -3.08
N MET A 156 12.74 7.18 -2.44
CA MET A 156 12.78 5.83 -2.99
C MET A 156 11.35 5.36 -3.21
N THR A 157 11.08 4.79 -4.39
CA THR A 157 9.82 4.06 -4.63
C THR A 157 9.92 2.70 -3.95
N VAL A 158 9.07 2.46 -2.98
CA VAL A 158 9.00 1.21 -2.21
C VAL A 158 7.60 0.60 -2.32
N PRO A 159 7.44 -0.73 -2.16
CA PRO A 159 6.12 -1.33 -2.10
C PRO A 159 5.29 -0.77 -0.94
N ARG A 160 4.02 -0.45 -1.21
CA ARG A 160 3.02 -0.13 -0.19
C ARG A 160 2.48 -1.45 0.38
N GLY A 161 3.23 -2.00 1.33
CA GLY A 161 2.90 -3.25 2.03
C GLY A 161 2.23 -3.02 3.39
N ILE A 162 1.85 -4.14 4.02
CA ILE A 162 1.31 -4.24 5.38
C ILE A 162 2.40 -3.81 6.35
N ASN A 163 2.20 -2.69 7.06
CA ASN A 163 3.24 -2.08 7.90
C ASN A 163 2.70 -1.48 9.21
N GLY A 164 1.41 -1.62 9.48
CA GLY A 164 0.70 -1.14 10.67
C GLY A 164 0.48 0.38 10.74
N THR A 165 1.45 1.16 10.27
CA THR A 165 1.58 2.60 10.51
C THR A 165 0.98 3.46 9.40
N GLU A 166 1.20 3.07 8.15
CA GLU A 166 0.56 3.65 6.97
C GLU A 166 -0.43 2.63 6.39
N PRO A 167 -1.71 2.98 6.25
CA PRO A 167 -2.70 2.03 5.78
C PRO A 167 -2.40 1.59 4.34
N ALA A 168 -2.13 0.30 4.14
CA ALA A 168 -2.14 -0.28 2.82
C ALA A 168 -3.59 -0.43 2.31
N TRP A 169 -3.72 -0.67 1.01
CA TRP A 169 -4.97 -1.18 0.43
C TRP A 169 -4.72 -2.53 -0.22
N ALA A 170 -5.76 -3.35 -0.22
CA ALA A 170 -5.79 -4.58 -0.98
C ALA A 170 -6.59 -4.36 -2.25
N SER A 171 -6.06 -4.85 -3.36
CA SER A 171 -6.77 -4.85 -4.64
C SER A 171 -7.36 -6.23 -4.88
N VAL A 172 -8.52 -6.28 -5.54
CA VAL A 172 -9.22 -7.52 -5.86
C VAL A 172 -9.69 -7.48 -7.31
N SER A 173 -9.34 -8.53 -8.05
CA SER A 173 -9.75 -8.75 -9.44
C SER A 173 -10.43 -10.10 -9.58
N THR A 174 -11.48 -10.18 -10.39
CA THR A 174 -12.16 -11.46 -10.67
C THR A 174 -11.95 -11.86 -12.12
N ILE A 175 -11.37 -13.04 -12.33
CA ILE A 175 -11.22 -13.67 -13.64
C ILE A 175 -12.46 -14.52 -13.90
N THR A 176 -13.13 -14.21 -15.01
CA THR A 176 -14.34 -14.92 -15.47
C THR A 176 -14.16 -15.55 -16.85
N ASN A 177 -13.22 -15.08 -17.66
CA ASN A 177 -12.87 -15.69 -18.95
C ASN A 177 -11.76 -16.73 -18.74
N ILE A 178 -12.14 -17.94 -18.34
CA ILE A 178 -11.20 -19.01 -17.97
C ILE A 178 -11.34 -20.17 -18.95
N GLN A 179 -10.23 -20.62 -19.53
CA GLN A 179 -10.21 -21.74 -20.48
C GLN A 179 -9.31 -22.88 -19.99
N ALA A 180 -9.56 -24.08 -20.50
CA ALA A 180 -8.70 -25.23 -20.28
C ALA A 180 -7.29 -24.92 -20.79
N GLY A 181 -6.27 -25.27 -19.99
CA GLY A 181 -4.88 -24.99 -20.29
C GLY A 181 -4.38 -23.61 -19.91
N ASP A 182 -5.24 -22.70 -19.42
CA ASP A 182 -4.81 -21.44 -18.80
C ASP A 182 -3.86 -21.72 -17.64
N LEU A 183 -2.90 -20.81 -17.44
CA LEU A 183 -1.95 -20.86 -16.34
C LEU A 183 -2.18 -19.67 -15.41
N LEU A 184 -2.06 -19.91 -14.11
CA LEU A 184 -1.91 -18.87 -13.10
C LEU A 184 -0.53 -18.98 -12.48
N LEU A 185 0.21 -17.88 -12.44
CA LEU A 185 1.43 -17.74 -11.67
C LEU A 185 1.17 -16.78 -10.51
N LEU A 186 1.52 -17.18 -9.29
CA LEU A 186 1.65 -16.26 -8.14
C LEU A 186 3.11 -16.28 -7.71
N CYS A 187 3.71 -15.11 -7.47
CA CYS A 187 5.12 -15.05 -7.09
C CYS A 187 5.43 -13.91 -6.11
N THR A 188 6.47 -14.12 -5.30
CA THR A 188 7.08 -13.08 -4.48
C THR A 188 7.98 -12.16 -5.34
N PRO A 189 8.31 -10.95 -4.85
CA PRO A 189 9.16 -10.01 -5.57
C PRO A 189 10.52 -10.59 -5.97
N ALA A 190 11.07 -11.49 -5.15
CA ALA A 190 12.33 -12.17 -5.43
C ALA A 190 12.35 -12.90 -6.78
N VAL A 191 11.21 -13.44 -7.22
CA VAL A 191 11.10 -14.06 -8.55
C VAL A 191 11.29 -13.02 -9.65
N VAL A 192 10.62 -11.87 -9.53
CA VAL A 192 10.71 -10.77 -10.51
C VAL A 192 12.13 -10.20 -10.52
N THR A 193 12.76 -10.03 -9.35
CA THR A 193 14.15 -9.57 -9.24
C THR A 193 15.12 -10.54 -9.90
N ALA A 194 14.97 -11.84 -9.65
CA ALA A 194 15.87 -12.86 -10.18
C ALA A 194 15.77 -13.05 -11.69
N THR A 195 14.57 -12.90 -12.26
CA THR A 195 14.37 -13.02 -13.71
C THR A 195 14.55 -11.69 -14.42
N SER A 196 14.22 -10.55 -13.82
CA SER A 196 13.79 -9.29 -14.47
C SER A 196 12.38 -9.36 -15.07
N GLU A 197 11.78 -8.19 -15.34
CA GLU A 197 10.46 -8.04 -15.97
C GLU A 197 10.40 -8.66 -17.36
N GLU A 198 11.38 -8.31 -18.21
CA GLU A 198 11.44 -8.70 -19.62
C GLU A 198 11.55 -10.21 -19.76
N GLN A 199 12.48 -10.81 -19.02
CA GLN A 199 12.68 -12.26 -19.03
C GLN A 199 11.51 -13.01 -18.38
N LEU A 200 10.87 -12.47 -17.32
CA LEU A 200 9.69 -13.13 -16.76
C LEU A 200 8.56 -13.17 -17.78
N ALA A 201 8.36 -12.07 -18.51
CA ALA A 201 7.39 -12.00 -19.59
C ALA A 201 7.73 -12.97 -20.73
N GLU A 202 9.01 -13.08 -21.12
CA GLU A 202 9.47 -14.09 -22.09
C GLU A 202 9.17 -15.52 -21.61
N ILE A 203 9.53 -15.85 -20.37
CA ILE A 203 9.26 -17.17 -19.78
C ILE A 203 7.75 -17.46 -19.77
N CYS A 204 6.92 -16.48 -19.37
CA CYS A 204 5.46 -16.62 -19.38
C CYS A 204 4.89 -16.83 -20.79
N THR A 205 5.45 -16.15 -21.80
CA THR A 205 4.98 -16.23 -23.19
C THR A 205 5.49 -17.46 -23.94
N GLN A 206 6.61 -18.05 -23.51
CA GLN A 206 7.15 -19.29 -24.09
C GLN A 206 6.62 -20.56 -23.42
N ALA A 207 6.05 -20.46 -22.23
CA ALA A 207 5.55 -21.60 -21.48
C ALA A 207 4.42 -22.34 -22.22
N THR A 208 4.62 -23.64 -22.43
CA THR A 208 3.62 -24.53 -23.06
C THR A 208 2.59 -25.07 -22.06
N ASP A 209 3.01 -25.26 -20.81
CA ASP A 209 2.20 -25.74 -19.70
C ASP A 209 2.77 -25.27 -18.35
N ALA A 210 2.12 -25.64 -17.24
CA ALA A 210 2.56 -25.24 -15.91
C ALA A 210 3.92 -25.84 -15.52
N GLN A 211 4.25 -27.03 -16.00
CA GLN A 211 5.53 -27.67 -15.67
C GLN A 211 6.67 -26.93 -16.36
N ALA A 212 6.53 -26.61 -17.64
CA ALA A 212 7.51 -25.83 -18.40
C ALA A 212 7.71 -24.42 -17.80
N LEU A 213 6.62 -23.73 -17.42
CA LEU A 213 6.69 -22.45 -16.73
C LEU A 213 7.45 -22.55 -15.41
N TYR A 214 7.07 -23.51 -14.56
CA TYR A 214 7.71 -23.75 -13.27
C TYR A 214 9.21 -24.03 -13.41
N GLN A 215 9.60 -24.96 -14.30
CA GLN A 215 10.99 -25.35 -14.48
C GLN A 215 11.84 -24.19 -15.02
N SER A 216 11.28 -23.36 -15.91
CA SER A 216 12.00 -22.21 -16.47
C SER A 216 12.29 -21.16 -15.40
N ILE A 217 11.32 -20.87 -14.52
CA ILE A 217 11.53 -19.96 -13.39
C ILE A 217 12.49 -20.57 -12.36
N ALA A 218 12.29 -21.84 -12.00
CA ALA A 218 13.15 -22.53 -11.02
C ALA A 218 14.62 -22.59 -11.47
N ALA A 219 14.89 -22.81 -12.75
CA ALA A 219 16.24 -22.79 -13.30
C ALA A 219 16.91 -21.42 -13.16
N LYS A 220 16.16 -20.32 -13.32
CA LYS A 220 16.69 -18.96 -13.10
C LYS A 220 17.01 -18.70 -11.63
N LEU A 221 16.11 -19.11 -10.75
CA LEU A 221 16.29 -18.96 -9.30
C LEU A 221 17.53 -19.69 -8.77
N GLN A 222 17.88 -20.86 -9.35
CA GLN A 222 19.11 -21.59 -8.97
C GLN A 222 20.40 -20.81 -9.25
N THR A 223 20.38 -19.88 -10.19
CA THR A 223 21.55 -19.07 -10.58
C THR A 223 21.54 -17.67 -9.96
N ALA A 224 20.50 -17.32 -9.19
CA ALA A 224 20.34 -16.00 -8.62
C ALA A 224 21.23 -15.80 -7.37
N ALA A 225 21.66 -14.55 -7.15
CA ALA A 225 22.49 -14.19 -5.99
C ALA A 225 21.72 -14.33 -4.66
N GLU A 226 20.42 -14.03 -4.66
CA GLU A 226 19.50 -14.24 -3.55
C GLU A 226 18.50 -15.33 -3.97
N PRO A 227 18.70 -16.58 -3.56
CA PRO A 227 17.89 -17.68 -4.06
C PRO A 227 16.51 -17.74 -3.40
N GLU A 228 16.32 -17.15 -2.20
CA GLU A 228 15.05 -17.26 -1.48
C GLU A 228 13.92 -16.59 -2.24
N ALA A 229 12.94 -17.41 -2.65
CA ALA A 229 11.79 -17.00 -3.43
C ALA A 229 10.64 -17.98 -3.16
N ALA A 230 9.43 -17.52 -3.45
CA ALA A 230 8.29 -18.41 -3.40
C ALA A 230 7.29 -18.15 -4.53
N LEU A 231 6.69 -19.22 -5.04
CA LEU A 231 5.72 -19.15 -6.13
C LEU A 231 4.76 -20.34 -6.17
N PHE A 232 3.66 -20.13 -6.88
CA PHE A 232 2.78 -21.18 -7.39
C PHE A 232 2.61 -21.04 -8.90
N VAL A 233 2.59 -22.18 -9.60
CA VAL A 233 2.07 -22.31 -10.96
C VAL A 233 0.89 -23.27 -10.94
N VAL A 234 -0.27 -22.81 -11.39
CA VAL A 234 -1.51 -23.58 -11.42
C VAL A 234 -2.00 -23.71 -12.86
N GLN A 235 -2.23 -24.93 -13.33
CA GLN A 235 -2.80 -25.19 -14.65
C GLN A 235 -4.29 -25.49 -14.55
N ILE A 236 -5.11 -24.78 -15.31
CA ILE A 236 -6.55 -25.02 -15.38
C ILE A 236 -6.82 -26.26 -16.21
N GLU A 237 -7.61 -27.19 -15.68
CA GLU A 237 -8.09 -28.36 -16.42
C GLU A 237 -9.35 -28.01 -17.21
N ASN A 238 -10.36 -27.47 -16.53
CA ASN A 238 -11.63 -27.11 -17.13
C ASN A 238 -12.30 -25.97 -16.36
N SER A 239 -13.18 -25.23 -17.03
CA SER A 239 -13.98 -24.19 -16.41
C SER A 239 -15.40 -24.18 -16.97
N VAL A 240 -16.37 -23.99 -16.08
CA VAL A 240 -17.76 -23.70 -16.46
C VAL A 240 -17.92 -22.35 -17.18
N LEU A 241 -16.89 -21.50 -17.12
CA LEU A 241 -16.88 -20.18 -17.73
C LEU A 241 -16.10 -20.13 -19.06
N ALA A 242 -15.73 -21.28 -19.64
CA ALA A 242 -14.96 -21.37 -20.89
C ALA A 242 -15.53 -20.61 -22.09
N ASN A 243 -16.83 -20.28 -22.06
CA ASN A 243 -17.54 -19.55 -23.11
C ASN A 243 -18.16 -18.21 -22.64
N ALA A 244 -17.80 -17.71 -21.45
CA ALA A 244 -18.29 -16.42 -20.98
C ALA A 244 -17.67 -15.28 -21.81
N LYS A 245 -18.52 -14.47 -22.48
CA LYS A 245 -18.06 -13.23 -23.14
C LYS A 245 -17.48 -12.28 -22.08
N GLY A 246 -16.28 -11.78 -22.33
CA GLY A 246 -15.45 -11.12 -21.34
C GLY A 246 -16.07 -9.88 -20.67
N ASN A 247 -15.74 -9.72 -19.39
CA ASN A 247 -15.32 -8.45 -18.79
C ASN A 247 -14.64 -8.77 -17.45
N LEU A 248 -13.42 -8.25 -17.25
CA LEU A 248 -12.84 -8.07 -15.92
C LEU A 248 -13.76 -7.10 -15.18
N GLN A 249 -14.49 -7.56 -14.18
CA GLN A 249 -15.14 -6.65 -13.25
C GLN A 249 -14.10 -6.26 -12.20
N HIS A 250 -13.51 -5.08 -12.36
CA HIS A 250 -12.99 -4.36 -11.20
C HIS A 250 -14.18 -4.12 -10.27
N ALA A 251 -14.06 -4.50 -9.00
CA ALA A 251 -15.06 -4.18 -8.00
C ALA A 251 -15.03 -2.66 -7.75
N ASN A 252 -15.66 -1.89 -8.63
CA ASN A 252 -16.04 -0.52 -8.33
C ASN A 252 -17.11 -0.54 -7.25
N ASN A 253 -16.90 0.30 -6.24
CA ASN A 253 -17.84 0.66 -5.19
C ASN A 253 -19.22 0.93 -5.79
N ASN A 254 -20.19 0.04 -5.59
CA ASN A 254 -21.59 0.39 -5.77
C ASN A 254 -22.38 -0.01 -4.53
N LEU A 255 -22.59 0.99 -3.68
CA LEU A 255 -23.81 1.11 -2.90
C LEU A 255 -24.93 1.37 -3.92
N SER A 256 -25.70 0.35 -4.29
CA SER A 256 -27.03 0.52 -4.89
C SER A 256 -27.73 -0.84 -5.01
N SER A 257 -28.37 -1.25 -3.92
CA SER A 257 -29.64 -1.98 -4.03
C SER A 257 -30.69 -1.04 -4.62
N TYR A 258 -31.73 -1.60 -5.27
CA TYR A 258 -32.99 -0.97 -5.74
C TYR A 258 -33.25 -0.84 -7.26
N ALA A 259 -32.46 -1.44 -8.15
CA ALA A 259 -32.76 -1.37 -9.60
C ALA A 259 -33.43 -2.62 -10.23
N ASP A 260 -33.69 -3.70 -9.47
CA ASP A 260 -34.24 -4.96 -10.02
C ASP A 260 -35.72 -5.24 -9.69
N LEU A 261 -36.46 -4.22 -9.25
CA LEU A 261 -37.92 -4.25 -9.27
C LEU A 261 -38.38 -3.61 -10.58
N PHE A 262 -39.20 -4.32 -11.36
CA PHE A 262 -39.75 -3.97 -12.69
C PHE A 262 -38.93 -4.45 -13.90
N HIS A 263 -39.07 -5.73 -14.27
CA HIS A 263 -39.96 -6.14 -15.37
C HIS A 263 -39.96 -7.65 -15.59
N GLN A 264 -41.16 -8.22 -15.55
CA GLN A 264 -41.44 -9.63 -15.78
C GLN A 264 -42.00 -9.83 -17.21
N SER A 265 -41.52 -10.89 -17.86
CA SER A 265 -42.15 -11.73 -18.89
C SER A 265 -42.61 -11.13 -20.23
N THR A 266 -42.19 -11.78 -21.33
CA THR A 266 -43.08 -12.65 -22.12
C THR A 266 -42.27 -13.60 -23.01
N GLN A 267 -42.73 -14.85 -23.07
CA GLN A 267 -42.25 -15.92 -23.94
C GLN A 267 -42.77 -15.74 -25.38
N SER A 268 -42.01 -16.23 -26.36
CA SER A 268 -42.57 -17.03 -27.47
C SER A 268 -41.45 -17.76 -28.25
N LYS A 269 -41.66 -19.05 -28.51
CA LYS A 269 -40.87 -19.93 -29.40
C LYS A 269 -41.19 -19.63 -30.86
N THR A 270 -40.22 -19.78 -31.77
CA THR A 270 -40.20 -20.80 -32.85
C THR A 270 -38.93 -20.65 -33.70
N MET A 271 -38.42 -21.80 -34.18
CA MET A 271 -37.20 -21.97 -34.94
C MET A 271 -37.52 -21.96 -36.45
N GLY A 272 -36.75 -21.20 -37.24
CA GLY A 272 -36.81 -21.21 -38.70
C GLY A 272 -35.63 -20.45 -39.30
N VAL A 273 -34.67 -21.15 -39.89
CA VAL A 273 -33.52 -20.55 -40.59
C VAL A 273 -33.99 -20.10 -41.96
N GLY A 274 -34.22 -18.80 -42.12
CA GLY A 274 -34.54 -18.15 -43.39
C GLY A 274 -33.57 -17.00 -43.68
N ARG A 275 -33.39 -16.68 -44.97
CA ARG A 275 -32.46 -15.68 -45.55
C ARG A 275 -32.46 -14.28 -44.86
N ASP A 276 -33.41 -13.98 -44.00
CA ASP A 276 -33.49 -12.80 -43.13
C ASP A 276 -32.37 -12.70 -42.07
N ALA A 277 -31.84 -13.83 -41.58
CA ALA A 277 -30.79 -13.82 -40.55
C ALA A 277 -29.47 -13.24 -41.06
N MET A 278 -29.17 -13.44 -42.35
CA MET A 278 -27.94 -12.95 -42.97
C MET A 278 -28.00 -11.43 -43.26
N LEU A 279 -29.19 -10.91 -43.59
CA LEU A 279 -29.43 -9.48 -43.77
C LEU A 279 -29.43 -8.74 -42.42
N LYS A 280 -30.04 -9.32 -41.38
CA LYS A 280 -30.01 -8.78 -40.01
C LYS A 280 -28.60 -8.85 -39.40
N ALA A 281 -27.85 -9.94 -39.63
CA ALA A 281 -26.46 -10.03 -39.22
C ALA A 281 -25.57 -9.01 -39.95
N GLY A 282 -25.82 -8.77 -41.24
CA GLY A 282 -25.14 -7.72 -42.01
C GLY A 282 -25.41 -6.31 -41.48
N ILE A 283 -26.67 -5.98 -41.16
CA ILE A 283 -27.06 -4.68 -40.58
C ILE A 283 -26.51 -4.51 -39.16
N VAL A 284 -26.50 -5.56 -38.35
CA VAL A 284 -25.90 -5.51 -37.00
C VAL A 284 -24.38 -5.38 -37.06
N LEU A 285 -23.72 -6.05 -38.01
CA LEU A 285 -22.28 -5.94 -38.21
C LEU A 285 -21.89 -4.54 -38.72
N THR A 286 -22.65 -3.95 -39.64
CA THR A 286 -22.41 -2.57 -40.09
C THR A 286 -22.72 -1.56 -38.99
N ALA A 287 -23.78 -1.75 -38.20
CA ALA A 287 -24.08 -0.91 -37.04
C ALA A 287 -22.98 -1.01 -35.96
N LEU A 288 -22.44 -2.21 -35.71
CA LEU A 288 -21.31 -2.42 -34.79
C LEU A 288 -20.01 -1.79 -35.32
N LEU A 289 -19.76 -1.86 -36.63
CA LEU A 289 -18.61 -1.20 -37.24
C LEU A 289 -18.76 0.32 -37.23
N VAL A 290 -19.97 0.86 -37.44
CA VAL A 290 -20.26 2.29 -37.30
C VAL A 290 -20.14 2.74 -35.85
N LEU A 291 -20.59 1.93 -34.88
CA LEU A 291 -20.42 2.20 -33.45
C LEU A 291 -18.97 2.13 -33.00
N ALA A 292 -18.20 1.14 -33.48
CA ALA A 292 -16.78 1.02 -33.20
C ALA A 292 -15.99 2.16 -33.87
N ALA A 293 -16.32 2.52 -35.11
CA ALA A 293 -15.70 3.63 -35.83
C ALA A 293 -16.06 4.99 -35.22
N SER A 294 -17.31 5.19 -34.78
CA SER A 294 -17.74 6.40 -34.06
C SER A 294 -17.14 6.47 -32.66
N SER A 295 -17.01 5.35 -31.95
CA SER A 295 -16.28 5.28 -30.67
C SER A 295 -14.78 5.55 -30.86
N TYR A 296 -14.18 5.07 -31.94
CA TYR A 296 -12.80 5.34 -32.31
C TYR A 296 -12.57 6.79 -32.76
N LEU A 297 -13.55 7.38 -33.47
CA LEU A 297 -13.57 8.79 -33.84
C LEU A 297 -13.79 9.68 -32.62
N LEU A 298 -14.67 9.31 -31.68
CA LEU A 298 -14.80 9.98 -30.38
C LEU A 298 -13.50 9.88 -29.58
N TYR A 299 -12.90 8.69 -29.49
CA TYR A 299 -11.62 8.48 -28.84
C TYR A 299 -10.55 9.37 -29.47
N ARG A 300 -10.41 9.40 -30.80
CA ARG A 300 -9.49 10.32 -31.50
C ARG A 300 -9.85 11.79 -31.31
N TYR A 301 -11.14 12.14 -31.25
CA TYR A 301 -11.60 13.52 -31.06
C TYR A 301 -11.30 14.03 -29.65
N PHE A 302 -11.46 13.20 -28.62
CA PHE A 302 -11.10 13.51 -27.24
C PHE A 302 -9.57 13.47 -27.01
N SER A 303 -8.87 12.50 -27.59
CA SER A 303 -7.40 12.40 -27.51
C SER A 303 -6.65 13.52 -28.26
N ASN A 304 -7.32 14.26 -29.17
CA ASN A 304 -6.74 15.38 -29.91
C ASN A 304 -6.98 16.76 -29.27
N GLN A 305 -7.48 16.83 -28.02
CA GLN A 305 -7.73 18.10 -27.31
C GLN A 305 -6.96 18.14 -25.97
N PRO A 306 -5.62 18.25 -25.99
CA PRO A 306 -4.79 18.22 -24.78
C PRO A 306 -5.20 19.29 -23.76
N LYS A 307 -5.65 20.47 -24.23
CA LYS A 307 -6.20 21.54 -23.37
C LYS A 307 -7.40 21.08 -22.52
N ARG A 308 -8.35 20.36 -23.14
CA ARG A 308 -9.55 19.88 -22.43
C ARG A 308 -9.20 18.81 -21.40
N MET A 309 -8.25 17.93 -21.74
CA MET A 309 -7.81 16.87 -20.83
C MET A 309 -7.13 17.43 -19.58
N VAL A 310 -6.24 18.43 -19.75
CA VAL A 310 -5.61 19.15 -18.63
C VAL A 310 -6.66 19.83 -17.74
N ASN A 311 -7.62 20.55 -18.33
CA ASN A 311 -8.66 21.24 -17.57
C ASN A 311 -9.60 20.29 -16.81
N ASN A 312 -9.92 19.13 -17.38
CA ASN A 312 -10.71 18.11 -16.70
C ASN A 312 -9.95 17.54 -15.50
N LEU A 313 -8.67 17.19 -15.66
CA LEU A 313 -7.83 16.67 -14.58
C LEU A 313 -7.67 17.68 -13.44
N ILE A 314 -7.51 18.97 -13.76
CA ILE A 314 -7.48 20.04 -12.76
C ILE A 314 -8.82 20.11 -12.00
N SER A 315 -9.95 20.01 -12.71
CA SER A 315 -11.29 20.06 -12.10
C SER A 315 -11.56 18.84 -11.20
N GLU A 316 -11.16 17.64 -11.64
CA GLU A 316 -11.25 16.41 -10.86
C GLU A 316 -10.37 16.50 -9.61
N ALA A 317 -9.14 17.02 -9.74
CA ALA A 317 -8.28 17.25 -8.60
C ALA A 317 -8.86 18.24 -7.58
N GLN A 318 -9.54 19.31 -8.04
CA GLN A 318 -10.26 20.23 -7.15
C GLN A 318 -11.38 19.53 -6.39
N ALA A 319 -12.19 18.73 -7.07
CA ALA A 319 -13.27 17.96 -6.45
C ALA A 319 -12.72 16.98 -5.39
N LEU A 320 -11.69 16.21 -5.75
CA LEU A 320 -11.03 15.27 -4.85
C LEU A 320 -10.43 15.97 -3.63
N ALA A 321 -9.82 17.15 -3.81
CA ALA A 321 -9.29 17.93 -2.69
C ALA A 321 -10.39 18.49 -1.78
N SER A 322 -11.55 18.85 -2.32
CA SER A 322 -12.71 19.26 -1.52
C SER A 322 -13.27 18.12 -0.65
N GLU A 323 -13.05 16.88 -1.08
CA GLU A 323 -13.37 15.66 -0.34
C GLU A 323 -12.24 15.22 0.62
N GLY A 324 -11.15 15.99 0.70
CA GLY A 324 -9.96 15.66 1.52
C GLY A 324 -9.05 14.58 0.92
N ASN A 325 -9.30 14.16 -0.32
CA ASN A 325 -8.53 13.14 -1.03
C ASN A 325 -7.32 13.74 -1.76
N TYR A 326 -6.41 14.34 -0.99
CA TYR A 326 -5.23 15.02 -1.53
C TYR A 326 -4.30 14.11 -2.33
N VAL A 327 -4.25 12.81 -2.01
CA VAL A 327 -3.40 11.86 -2.74
C VAL A 327 -3.86 11.69 -4.18
N LYS A 328 -5.16 11.41 -4.40
CA LYS A 328 -5.69 11.28 -5.77
C LYS A 328 -5.65 12.61 -6.51
N ALA A 329 -5.96 13.71 -5.82
CA ALA A 329 -5.90 15.05 -6.39
C ALA A 329 -4.49 15.39 -6.90
N ILE A 330 -3.44 15.07 -6.13
CA ILE A 330 -2.04 15.22 -6.55
C ILE A 330 -1.74 14.38 -7.79
N THR A 331 -2.19 13.12 -7.84
CA THR A 331 -1.99 12.25 -9.00
C THR A 331 -2.61 12.83 -10.26
N ASP A 332 -3.82 13.39 -10.19
CA ASP A 332 -4.47 13.97 -11.36
C ASP A 332 -3.81 15.29 -11.80
N LEU A 333 -3.29 16.08 -10.86
CA LEU A 333 -2.46 17.25 -11.19
C LEU A 333 -1.12 16.85 -11.84
N GLU A 334 -0.46 15.81 -11.36
CA GLU A 334 0.78 15.30 -11.97
C GLU A 334 0.53 14.79 -13.40
N LYS A 335 -0.58 14.08 -13.63
CA LYS A 335 -1.01 13.70 -14.98
C LYS A 335 -1.25 14.94 -15.85
N ALA A 336 -1.93 15.96 -15.32
CA ALA A 336 -2.20 17.20 -16.05
C ALA A 336 -0.88 17.87 -16.51
N LEU A 337 0.15 17.86 -15.65
CA LEU A 337 1.47 18.43 -15.96
C LEU A 337 2.30 17.59 -16.95
N SER A 338 1.99 16.31 -17.09
CA SER A 338 2.66 15.42 -18.05
C SER A 338 2.13 15.54 -19.49
N ILE A 339 1.00 16.22 -19.69
CA ILE A 339 0.38 16.39 -21.01
C ILE A 339 1.01 17.59 -21.73
N GLU A 340 1.62 17.36 -22.89
CA GLU A 340 2.11 18.43 -23.76
C GLU A 340 0.93 19.25 -24.32
N THR A 341 0.85 20.52 -23.93
CA THR A 341 -0.21 21.45 -24.35
C THR A 341 0.33 22.88 -24.50
N SER A 342 -0.31 23.68 -25.36
CA SER A 342 -0.03 25.11 -25.49
C SER A 342 -0.72 25.98 -24.43
N ASP A 343 -1.45 25.35 -23.50
CA ASP A 343 -2.19 26.03 -22.42
C ASP A 343 -1.30 26.21 -21.18
N THR A 344 -0.46 27.24 -21.21
CA THR A 344 0.51 27.53 -20.15
C THR A 344 -0.15 27.99 -18.84
N GLU A 345 -1.36 28.56 -18.92
CA GLU A 345 -2.14 29.02 -17.76
C GLU A 345 -2.75 27.85 -16.99
N ALA A 346 -3.29 26.86 -17.71
CA ALA A 346 -3.77 25.63 -17.07
C ALA A 346 -2.63 24.86 -16.39
N LEU A 347 -1.47 24.78 -17.04
CA LEU A 347 -0.29 24.12 -16.46
C LEU A 347 0.25 24.87 -15.23
N SER A 348 0.32 26.20 -15.25
CA SER A 348 0.74 26.97 -14.07
C SER A 348 -0.26 26.84 -12.91
N THR A 349 -1.56 26.80 -13.21
CA THR A 349 -2.62 26.52 -12.24
C THR A 349 -2.44 25.13 -11.61
N ALA A 350 -2.18 24.12 -12.44
CA ALA A 350 -1.93 22.76 -11.96
C ALA A 350 -0.68 22.67 -11.06
N GLN A 351 0.42 23.34 -11.44
CA GLN A 351 1.65 23.42 -10.63
C GLN A 351 1.40 24.08 -9.28
N TYR A 352 0.71 25.22 -9.29
CA TYR A 352 0.36 25.95 -8.07
C TYR A 352 -0.48 25.09 -7.12
N MET A 353 -1.52 24.46 -7.65
CA MET A 353 -2.38 23.56 -6.89
C MET A 353 -1.62 22.36 -6.32
N LEU A 354 -0.73 21.76 -7.12
CA LEU A 354 0.08 20.62 -6.70
C LEU A 354 0.98 20.98 -5.52
N GLN A 355 1.63 22.15 -5.57
CA GLN A 355 2.45 22.66 -4.48
C GLN A 355 1.62 22.87 -3.21
N LYS A 356 0.44 23.50 -3.32
CA LYS A 356 -0.46 23.73 -2.18
C LYS A 356 -0.95 22.42 -1.55
N MET A 357 -1.36 21.44 -2.34
CA MET A 357 -1.83 20.14 -1.82
C MET A 357 -0.72 19.35 -1.14
N ARG A 358 0.49 19.35 -1.72
CA ARG A 358 1.66 18.72 -1.09
C ARG A 358 1.98 19.36 0.26
N GLN A 359 1.94 20.69 0.34
CA GLN A 359 2.13 21.40 1.62
C GLN A 359 1.03 21.03 2.63
N SER A 360 -0.23 20.95 2.18
CA SER A 360 -1.36 20.58 3.05
C SER A 360 -1.19 19.20 3.69
N ILE A 361 -0.73 18.18 2.95
CA ILE A 361 -0.43 16.85 3.52
C ILE A 361 0.61 16.95 4.63
N VAL A 362 1.68 17.71 4.40
CA VAL A 362 2.75 17.90 5.39
C VAL A 362 2.22 18.64 6.62
N VAL A 363 1.36 19.64 6.44
CA VAL A 363 0.71 20.34 7.56
C VAL A 363 -0.15 19.38 8.36
N THR A 364 -0.97 18.53 7.73
CA THR A 364 -1.81 17.54 8.41
C THR A 364 -0.98 16.53 9.24
N GLN A 365 0.20 16.15 8.74
CA GLN A 365 1.14 15.33 9.51
C GLN A 365 1.64 16.07 10.76
N GLY A 366 1.95 17.36 10.63
CA GLY A 366 2.35 18.22 11.74
C GLY A 366 1.23 18.38 12.77
N ASP A 367 -0.01 18.56 12.30
CA ASP A 367 -1.21 18.67 13.13
C ASP A 367 -1.42 17.39 13.94
N SER A 368 -1.29 16.22 13.31
CA SER A 368 -1.43 14.92 13.99
C SER A 368 -0.38 14.73 15.10
N LEU A 369 0.87 15.13 14.86
CA LEU A 369 1.94 15.08 15.87
C LEU A 369 1.72 16.09 17.00
N PHE A 370 1.20 17.26 16.65
CA PHE A 370 0.85 18.29 17.62
C PHE A 370 -0.26 17.80 18.56
N ASP A 371 -1.31 17.19 18.02
CA ASP A 371 -2.42 16.61 18.77
C ASP A 371 -1.97 15.43 19.65
N ALA A 372 -0.96 14.68 19.20
CA ALA A 372 -0.32 13.63 19.98
C ALA A 372 0.62 14.15 21.09
N GLY A 373 0.84 15.48 21.19
CA GLY A 373 1.77 16.08 22.15
C GLY A 373 3.24 15.85 21.84
N GLU A 374 3.58 15.49 20.60
CA GLU A 374 4.95 15.34 20.10
C GLU A 374 5.43 16.66 19.46
N PHE A 375 5.63 17.68 20.30
CA PHE A 375 5.86 19.05 19.86
C PHE A 375 7.18 19.26 19.08
N PHE A 376 8.22 18.45 19.33
CA PHE A 376 9.50 18.57 18.60
C PHE A 376 9.38 18.08 17.16
N GLU A 377 8.74 16.94 17.01
CA GLU A 377 8.44 16.30 15.76
C GLU A 377 7.47 17.18 14.96
N ALA A 378 6.39 17.66 15.59
CA ALA A 378 5.45 18.61 14.99
C ALA A 378 6.14 19.90 14.51
N LYS A 379 7.07 20.47 15.30
CA LYS A 379 7.82 21.69 14.93
C LYS A 379 8.63 21.45 13.66
N THR A 380 9.33 20.33 13.60
CA THR A 380 10.15 19.95 12.45
C THR A 380 9.29 19.84 11.18
N ILE A 381 8.10 19.24 11.31
CA ILE A 381 7.17 19.09 10.20
C ILE A 381 6.56 20.43 9.75
N TYR A 382 6.17 21.32 10.67
CA TYR A 382 5.68 22.66 10.31
C TYR A 382 6.78 23.53 9.67
N GLU A 383 8.02 23.46 10.15
CA GLU A 383 9.14 24.18 9.53
C GLU A 383 9.41 23.64 8.12
N ARG A 384 9.31 22.32 7.90
CA ARG A 384 9.37 21.72 6.56
C ARG A 384 8.24 22.22 5.67
N ALA A 385 6.99 22.21 6.16
CA ALA A 385 5.85 22.76 5.41
C ALA A 385 6.10 24.23 5.03
N TYR A 386 6.67 25.03 5.93
CA TYR A 386 6.96 26.43 5.67
C TYR A 386 8.02 26.61 4.57
N THR A 387 9.04 25.75 4.50
CA THR A 387 10.03 25.79 3.42
C THR A 387 9.47 25.45 2.04
N MET A 388 8.33 24.74 1.97
CA MET A 388 7.68 24.39 0.70
C MET A 388 6.95 25.58 0.06
N ASP A 389 6.49 26.52 0.88
CA ASP A 389 5.89 27.79 0.45
C ASP A 389 5.97 28.77 1.63
N THR A 390 6.94 29.67 1.55
CA THR A 390 7.28 30.65 2.59
C THR A 390 6.29 31.80 2.70
N ASP A 391 5.41 31.96 1.70
CA ASP A 391 4.40 33.00 1.65
C ASP A 391 3.08 32.55 2.30
N ASN A 392 3.00 31.28 2.71
CA ASN A 392 1.84 30.74 3.40
C ASN A 392 1.78 31.22 4.88
N ALA A 393 0.97 32.25 5.11
CA ALA A 393 0.75 32.83 6.44
C ALA A 393 0.21 31.83 7.47
N ASP A 394 -0.63 30.86 7.07
CA ASP A 394 -1.21 29.88 7.98
C ASP A 394 -0.13 28.92 8.52
N VAL A 395 0.76 28.46 7.64
CA VAL A 395 1.88 27.60 8.03
C VAL A 395 2.88 28.38 8.88
N GLN A 396 3.17 29.63 8.52
CA GLN A 396 4.02 30.50 9.33
C GLN A 396 3.45 30.68 10.74
N ASN A 397 2.13 30.88 10.86
CA ASN A 397 1.45 30.98 12.14
C ASN A 397 1.59 29.69 12.97
N LYS A 398 1.42 28.51 12.37
CA LYS A 398 1.65 27.21 13.04
C LYS A 398 3.09 27.07 13.56
N VAL A 399 4.09 27.46 12.77
CA VAL A 399 5.51 27.47 13.18
C VAL A 399 5.72 28.41 14.37
N ASN A 400 5.15 29.62 14.32
CA ASN A 400 5.30 30.59 15.40
C ASN A 400 4.60 30.13 16.69
N GLN A 401 3.40 29.56 16.57
CA GLN A 401 2.63 29.03 17.69
C GLN A 401 3.38 27.90 18.40
N ILE A 402 3.91 26.93 17.65
CA ILE A 402 4.61 25.81 18.29
C ILE A 402 5.95 26.23 18.90
N LYS A 403 6.68 27.17 18.27
CA LYS A 403 7.90 27.75 18.85
C LYS A 403 7.61 28.46 20.16
N LYS A 404 6.53 29.23 20.21
CA LYS A 404 6.08 29.91 21.42
C LYS A 404 5.70 28.91 22.50
N LEU A 405 4.93 27.87 22.17
CA LEU A 405 4.52 26.82 23.10
C LEU A 405 5.74 26.12 23.72
N ILE A 406 6.72 25.73 22.91
CA ILE A 406 7.97 25.12 23.37
C ILE A 406 8.74 26.05 24.32
N ASP A 407 8.81 27.35 23.98
CA ASP A 407 9.49 28.34 24.84
C ASP A 407 8.74 28.58 26.17
N ASP A 408 7.41 28.60 26.14
CA ASP A 408 6.57 28.76 27.32
C ASP A 408 6.64 27.54 28.26
N GLU A 409 6.66 26.31 27.71
CA GLU A 409 6.90 25.08 28.48
C GLU A 409 8.27 25.11 29.16
N LYS A 410 9.32 25.43 28.39
CA LYS A 410 10.68 25.60 28.92
C LYS A 410 10.70 26.61 30.07
N LYS A 411 10.13 27.81 29.89
CA LYS A 411 10.07 28.85 30.92
C LYS A 411 9.34 28.38 32.18
N THR A 412 8.25 27.64 32.02
CA THR A 412 7.48 27.07 33.13
C THR A 412 8.33 26.11 33.94
N ARG A 413 9.11 25.23 33.28
CA ARG A 413 9.97 24.25 33.96
C ARG A 413 11.17 24.91 34.64
N LEU A 414 11.72 25.96 34.03
CA LEU A 414 12.77 26.76 34.66
C LEU A 414 12.29 27.46 35.94
N LYS A 415 11.10 28.06 35.94
CA LYS A 415 10.51 28.67 37.15
C LYS A 415 10.29 27.64 38.27
N LYS A 416 9.79 26.45 37.91
CA LYS A 416 9.63 25.33 38.84
C LYS A 416 10.98 24.88 39.41
N ALA A 417 11.99 24.72 38.56
CA ALA A 417 13.34 24.37 38.97
C ALA A 417 13.95 25.39 39.94
N ASP A 418 13.85 26.69 39.63
CA ASP A 418 14.38 27.75 40.48
C ASP A 418 13.70 27.75 41.87
N SER A 419 12.37 27.55 41.91
CA SER A 419 11.61 27.46 43.17
C SER A 419 12.05 26.26 44.03
N LEU A 420 12.23 25.09 43.42
CA LEU A 420 12.69 23.87 44.09
C LEU A 420 14.14 24.01 44.58
N TYR A 421 14.98 24.67 43.79
CA TYR A 421 16.36 24.94 44.15
C TYR A 421 16.45 25.85 45.39
N THR A 422 15.64 26.91 45.45
CA THR A 422 15.56 27.79 46.64
C THR A 422 15.08 27.02 47.87
N ALA A 423 14.15 26.07 47.70
CA ALA A 423 13.71 25.17 48.76
C ALA A 423 14.76 24.10 49.16
N LYS A 424 15.92 24.07 48.49
CA LYS A 424 17.00 23.08 48.65
C LYS A 424 16.61 21.65 48.28
N ASP A 425 15.50 21.47 47.56
CA ASP A 425 15.16 20.18 46.95
C ASP A 425 15.89 20.04 45.61
N TYR A 426 17.20 19.74 45.70
CA TYR A 426 18.08 19.68 44.54
C TYR A 426 17.74 18.52 43.58
N ALA A 427 17.14 17.44 44.08
CA ALA A 427 16.74 16.30 43.26
C ALA A 427 15.56 16.68 42.35
N SER A 428 14.51 17.27 42.92
CA SER A 428 13.36 17.74 42.15
C SER A 428 13.72 18.92 41.25
N ALA A 429 14.59 19.83 41.71
CA ALA A 429 15.09 20.94 40.90
C ALA A 429 15.84 20.45 39.66
N ARG A 430 16.75 19.47 39.83
CA ARG A 430 17.45 18.81 38.71
C ARG A 430 16.47 18.20 37.71
N ASN A 431 15.47 17.49 38.20
CA ASN A 431 14.47 16.86 37.34
C ASN A 431 13.70 17.90 36.52
N ALA A 432 13.28 19.01 37.13
CA ALA A 432 12.64 20.11 36.41
C ALA A 432 13.59 20.78 35.39
N LEU A 433 14.89 20.87 35.68
CA LEU A 433 15.90 21.35 34.73
C LEU A 433 16.12 20.38 33.57
N LEU A 434 16.07 19.07 33.81
CA LEU A 434 16.11 18.05 32.75
C LEU A 434 14.90 18.19 31.82
N GLU A 435 13.71 18.44 32.36
CA GLU A 435 12.52 18.75 31.55
C GLU A 435 12.72 20.05 30.74
N ALA A 436 13.30 21.10 31.32
CA ALA A 436 13.62 22.32 30.58
C ALA A 436 14.69 22.09 29.49
N LEU A 437 15.70 21.28 29.76
CA LEU A 437 16.76 20.92 28.80
C LEU A 437 16.21 20.10 27.64
N PHE A 438 15.21 19.25 27.87
CA PHE A 438 14.50 18.56 26.81
C PHE A 438 13.94 19.55 25.78
N TYR A 439 13.46 20.71 26.25
CA TYR A 439 12.91 21.74 25.37
C TYR A 439 13.96 22.62 24.66
N ASP A 440 15.21 22.59 25.11
CA ASP A 440 16.32 23.40 24.59
C ASP A 440 17.65 22.66 24.78
N GLN A 441 17.84 21.61 23.98
CA GLN A 441 18.90 20.59 24.17
C GLN A 441 20.33 21.15 24.06
N ASN A 442 20.47 22.33 23.45
CA ASN A 442 21.77 22.99 23.26
C ASN A 442 22.05 24.07 24.32
N ASN A 443 21.18 24.22 25.32
CA ASN A 443 21.31 25.26 26.33
C ASN A 443 22.36 24.94 27.39
N LYS A 444 23.57 25.48 27.20
CA LYS A 444 24.69 25.31 28.13
C LYS A 444 24.38 25.78 29.56
N ARG A 445 23.58 26.84 29.71
CA ARG A 445 23.22 27.38 31.03
C ARG A 445 22.31 26.42 31.82
N ILE A 446 21.39 25.72 31.13
CA ILE A 446 20.55 24.72 31.78
C ILE A 446 21.42 23.53 32.23
N LEU A 447 22.36 23.10 31.39
CA LEU A 447 23.34 22.06 31.73
C LEU A 447 24.18 22.42 32.96
N GLU A 448 24.70 23.65 33.03
CA GLU A 448 25.46 24.14 34.18
C GLU A 448 24.64 24.04 35.47
N LYS A 449 23.37 24.50 35.45
CA LYS A 449 22.46 24.37 36.60
C LYS A 449 22.16 22.92 36.99
N ILE A 450 22.06 22.00 36.02
CA ILE A 450 21.91 20.56 36.29
C ILE A 450 23.13 20.04 37.04
N ASN A 451 24.33 20.40 36.59
CA ASN A 451 25.58 19.99 37.21
C ASN A 451 25.79 20.60 38.59
N GLU A 452 25.34 21.84 38.82
CA GLU A 452 25.28 22.43 40.16
C GLU A 452 24.39 21.61 41.11
N CYS A 453 23.22 21.17 40.64
CA CYS A 453 22.35 20.29 41.44
C CYS A 453 23.03 18.95 41.74
N ASN A 454 23.70 18.33 40.76
CA ASN A 454 24.45 17.09 40.97
C ASN A 454 25.56 17.28 42.01
N ALA A 455 26.31 18.38 41.96
CA ALA A 455 27.35 18.67 42.95
C ALA A 455 26.76 18.80 44.37
N ARG A 456 25.59 19.44 44.52
CA ARG A 456 24.87 19.52 45.82
C ARG A 456 24.39 18.16 46.31
N LEU A 457 24.04 17.26 45.40
CA LEU A 457 23.62 15.88 45.66
C LEU A 457 24.80 14.91 45.83
N LYS A 458 26.05 15.37 45.62
CA LYS A 458 27.26 14.54 45.56
C LYS A 458 27.21 13.47 44.46
N GLU A 459 26.57 13.80 43.34
CA GLU A 459 26.55 13.02 42.11
C GLU A 459 27.52 13.61 41.07
N ASP A 460 27.94 12.79 40.09
CA ASP A 460 28.82 13.21 39.02
C ASP A 460 28.17 14.25 38.09
N THR A 461 29.01 15.13 37.53
CA THR A 461 28.58 16.06 36.48
C THR A 461 28.31 15.32 35.17
N LEU A 462 27.33 15.80 34.42
CA LEU A 462 26.99 15.28 33.09
C LEU A 462 27.69 16.09 31.99
N SER A 463 28.15 15.37 30.97
CA SER A 463 28.47 15.97 29.67
C SER A 463 27.19 16.41 28.94
N ALA A 464 27.31 17.29 27.95
CA ALA A 464 26.16 17.74 27.16
C ALA A 464 25.38 16.56 26.53
N ALA A 465 26.08 15.61 25.92
CA ALA A 465 25.45 14.43 25.33
C ALA A 465 24.70 13.56 26.36
N ASN A 466 25.30 13.34 27.54
CA ASN A 466 24.69 12.54 28.60
C ASN A 466 23.49 13.26 29.23
N ALA A 467 23.56 14.59 29.37
CA ALA A 467 22.46 15.39 29.90
C ALA A 467 21.25 15.38 28.96
N VAL A 468 21.46 15.53 27.65
CA VAL A 468 20.38 15.40 26.66
C VAL A 468 19.78 14.00 26.69
N LYS A 469 20.60 12.95 26.72
CA LYS A 469 20.11 11.55 26.83
C LYS A 469 19.27 11.34 28.09
N ARG A 470 19.71 11.87 29.23
CA ARG A 470 19.00 11.77 30.52
C ARG A 470 17.69 12.58 30.48
N ALA A 471 17.69 13.78 29.91
CA ALA A 471 16.51 14.62 29.74
C ALA A 471 15.43 13.93 28.89
N THR A 472 15.81 13.42 27.72
CA THR A 472 14.89 12.69 26.84
C THR A 472 14.31 11.45 27.50
N SER A 473 15.13 10.67 28.21
CA SER A 473 14.67 9.47 28.90
C SER A 473 13.70 9.80 30.04
N TYR A 474 13.99 10.87 30.79
CA TYR A 474 13.17 11.32 31.90
C TYR A 474 11.78 11.79 31.42
N VAL A 475 11.72 12.66 30.41
CA VAL A 475 10.44 13.16 29.89
C VAL A 475 9.59 12.04 29.31
N ARG A 476 10.20 11.06 28.62
CA ARG A 476 9.48 9.88 28.12
C ARG A 476 8.87 9.04 29.24
N SER A 477 9.61 8.84 30.33
CA SER A 477 9.09 8.10 31.50
C SER A 477 7.87 8.76 32.16
N LEU A 478 7.75 10.09 32.06
CA LEU A 478 6.58 10.83 32.53
C LEU A 478 5.36 10.66 31.61
N LYS A 479 5.57 10.48 30.31
CA LYS A 479 4.49 10.17 29.36
C LYS A 479 3.95 8.75 29.57
N ASP A 480 4.81 7.80 29.89
CA ASP A 480 4.43 6.39 30.10
C ASP A 480 3.68 6.15 31.41
N THR A 481 3.76 7.08 32.37
CA THR A 481 3.01 7.03 33.64
C THR A 481 1.61 7.67 33.57
N LEU A 482 1.26 8.26 32.43
CA LEU A 482 -0.05 8.90 32.17
C LEU A 482 -0.93 8.10 31.18
N LYS A 483 -0.47 6.94 30.73
CA LYS A 483 -1.25 5.93 30.00
C LYS A 483 -1.59 4.78 30.96
#